data_AF-A0A1G8A0R3-F1
#
_entry.id   AF-A0A1G8A0R3-F1
#
_cell.length_a   1.000
_cell.length_b   1.000
_cell.length_c   1.000
_cell.angle_alpha   90.00
_cell.angle_beta   90.00
_cell.angle_gamma   90.00
#
_symmetry.space_group_name_H-M   'P 1'
#
loop_
_entity.id
_entity.type
_entity.pdbx_description
1 polymer ?
#
loop_
_entity_poly.entity_id
_entity_poly.type
_entity_poly.pdbx_seq_one_letter_code
_entity_poly.pdbx_strand_id
1 'polypeptide(L)'
;MPQLFKKISTLAVKVYRSTEDAVIGNALHITTDSRDRCNVRLLFDYLFFHLLLLIPVALIGLYTHNTTELLLIVAFLVSLGGCLIMVRAGVPVKTVSIIAAFVTFIIPAACSFLNNQDLSLRYSMIWILSVLFCYITTNIAATLALGGLLCSYLSLVAWMKVNNVVTYVMPGFTPEQSFIFTPVLAGFYIIFLIRVLGAHYRNIFRSEHERTLQKQRQHSSLLSQHLTKQFIILKGLSRSGKSKYLDGNRELLEACLIEIEKQCESAIDYLDNSPHLES
;
A
#
# COMPACT_ATOMS: atom_id res chain seq x y z
N MET A 1 -15.41 -30.89 8.64
CA MET A 1 -14.87 -29.84 7.74
C MET A 1 -14.46 -28.53 8.42
N PRO A 2 -15.18 -27.91 9.39
CA PRO A 2 -14.81 -26.57 9.91
C PRO A 2 -13.47 -26.52 10.67
N GLN A 3 -13.04 -27.64 11.27
CA GLN A 3 -11.77 -27.72 11.98
C GLN A 3 -10.55 -27.73 11.03
N LEU A 4 -10.67 -28.33 9.83
CA LEU A 4 -9.61 -28.32 8.82
C LEU A 4 -9.40 -26.91 8.27
N PHE A 5 -10.49 -26.21 7.92
CA PHE A 5 -10.41 -24.81 7.49
C PHE A 5 -9.81 -23.89 8.57
N LYS A 6 -10.16 -24.10 9.84
CA LYS A 6 -9.53 -23.37 10.95
C LYS A 6 -8.02 -23.65 11.02
N LYS A 7 -7.59 -24.92 10.97
CA LYS A 7 -6.17 -25.28 10.98
C LYS A 7 -5.39 -24.69 9.80
N ILE A 8 -5.95 -24.76 8.59
CA ILE A 8 -5.35 -24.18 7.38
C ILE A 8 -5.24 -22.65 7.52
N SER A 9 -6.30 -22.00 8.00
CA SER A 9 -6.29 -20.55 8.25
C SER A 9 -5.23 -20.15 9.29
N THR A 10 -5.14 -20.88 10.41
CA THR A 10 -4.10 -20.63 11.42
C THR A 10 -2.69 -20.82 10.87
N LEU A 11 -2.48 -21.87 10.07
CA LEU A 11 -1.19 -22.11 9.42
C LEU A 11 -0.85 -20.99 8.43
N ALA A 12 -1.79 -20.59 7.58
CA ALA A 12 -1.61 -19.52 6.61
C ALA A 12 -1.26 -18.19 7.29
N VAL A 13 -1.97 -17.84 8.36
CA VAL A 13 -1.66 -16.64 9.17
C VAL A 13 -0.28 -16.73 9.81
N LYS A 14 0.12 -17.92 10.30
CA LYS A 14 1.43 -18.11 10.91
C LYS A 14 2.55 -17.98 9.89
N VAL A 15 2.40 -18.60 8.72
CA VAL A 15 3.37 -18.51 7.62
C VAL A 15 3.48 -17.06 7.13
N TYR A 16 2.36 -16.39 6.92
CA TYR A 16 2.33 -14.99 6.52
C TYR A 16 3.08 -14.11 7.52
N ARG A 17 2.74 -14.16 8.81
CA ARG A 17 3.40 -13.33 9.85
C ARG A 17 4.89 -13.65 9.98
N SER A 18 5.24 -14.94 9.97
CA SER A 18 6.65 -15.35 10.04
C SER A 18 7.45 -14.85 8.83
N THR A 19 6.83 -14.81 7.65
CA THR A 19 7.49 -14.31 6.43
C THR A 19 7.57 -12.78 6.44
N GLU A 20 6.51 -12.11 6.91
CA GLU A 20 6.46 -10.66 7.09
C GLU A 20 7.60 -10.21 8.03
N ASP A 21 7.67 -10.80 9.23
CA ASP A 21 8.70 -10.47 10.21
C ASP A 21 10.11 -10.75 9.69
N ALA A 22 10.30 -11.84 8.93
CA ALA A 22 11.60 -12.21 8.38
C ALA A 22 12.08 -11.30 7.24
N VAL A 23 11.17 -10.76 6.43
CA VAL A 23 11.51 -9.93 5.25
C VAL A 23 11.51 -8.45 5.61
N ILE A 24 10.42 -7.96 6.20
CA ILE A 24 10.23 -6.53 6.44
C ILE A 24 10.39 -6.11 7.90
N GLY A 25 10.54 -7.04 8.85
CA GLY A 25 10.66 -6.71 10.27
C GLY A 25 11.77 -5.69 10.58
N ASN A 26 12.93 -5.84 9.95
CA ASN A 26 14.04 -4.90 10.11
C ASN A 26 13.73 -3.53 9.46
N ALA A 27 13.14 -3.52 8.26
CA ALA A 27 12.77 -2.30 7.56
C ALA A 27 11.69 -1.50 8.32
N LEU A 28 10.70 -2.19 8.92
CA LEU A 28 9.66 -1.58 9.75
C LEU A 28 10.22 -0.94 11.02
N HIS A 29 11.26 -1.53 11.62
CA HIS A 29 11.88 -1.00 12.83
C HIS A 29 12.67 0.29 12.55
N ILE A 30 13.36 0.36 11.41
CA ILE A 30 14.17 1.53 11.02
C ILE A 30 13.29 2.70 10.57
N THR A 31 12.14 2.41 9.95
CA THR A 31 11.28 3.44 9.37
C THR A 31 10.48 4.16 10.45
N THR A 32 10.62 5.49 10.56
CA THR A 32 9.91 6.33 11.53
C THR A 32 8.61 6.94 10.98
N ASP A 33 8.53 7.17 9.67
CA ASP A 33 7.35 7.75 9.01
C ASP A 33 6.24 6.70 8.81
N SER A 34 5.00 7.08 9.12
CA SER A 34 3.82 6.22 8.97
C SER A 34 3.53 5.88 7.51
N ARG A 35 3.80 6.81 6.58
CA ARG A 35 3.58 6.60 5.15
C ARG A 35 4.55 5.58 4.57
N ASP A 36 5.83 5.69 4.93
CA ASP A 36 6.86 4.75 4.48
C ASP A 36 6.61 3.34 5.04
N ARG A 37 6.14 3.22 6.28
CA ARG A 37 5.69 1.94 6.85
C ARG A 37 4.54 1.31 6.05
N CYS A 38 3.60 2.11 5.57
CA CYS A 38 2.51 1.62 4.73
C CYS A 38 3.02 1.14 3.35
N ASN A 39 4.01 1.83 2.79
CA ASN A 39 4.64 1.45 1.52
C ASN A 39 5.47 0.17 1.63
N VAL A 40 6.22 -0.01 2.73
CA VAL A 40 6.97 -1.25 3.02
C VAL A 40 6.01 -2.44 3.07
N ARG A 41 4.89 -2.31 3.78
CA ARG A 41 3.86 -3.35 3.87
C ARG A 41 3.22 -3.64 2.53
N LEU A 42 2.89 -2.61 1.75
CA LEU A 42 2.34 -2.78 0.41
C LEU A 42 3.30 -3.52 -0.53
N LEU A 43 4.60 -3.18 -0.50
CA LEU A 43 5.63 -3.88 -1.29
C LEU A 43 5.70 -5.36 -0.89
N PHE A 44 5.71 -5.66 0.40
CA PHE A 44 5.72 -7.05 0.87
C PHE A 44 4.47 -7.82 0.42
N ASP A 45 3.27 -7.25 0.66
CA ASP A 45 2.01 -7.86 0.24
C ASP A 45 2.02 -8.11 -1.28
N TYR A 46 2.44 -7.13 -2.06
CA TYR A 46 2.52 -7.25 -3.51
C TYR A 46 3.43 -8.41 -3.95
N LEU A 47 4.64 -8.51 -3.39
CA LEU A 47 5.61 -9.56 -3.72
C LEU A 47 5.13 -10.94 -3.24
N PHE A 48 4.67 -11.04 -1.99
CA PHE A 48 4.24 -12.29 -1.38
C PHE A 48 3.03 -12.89 -2.11
N PHE A 49 2.00 -12.09 -2.38
CA PHE A 49 0.83 -12.57 -3.09
C PHE A 49 1.10 -12.86 -4.57
N HIS A 50 2.06 -12.19 -5.22
CA HIS A 50 2.47 -12.54 -6.59
C HIS A 50 3.19 -13.88 -6.62
N LEU A 51 4.11 -14.12 -5.67
CA LEU A 51 4.77 -15.42 -5.54
C LEU A 51 3.76 -16.54 -5.27
N LEU A 52 2.77 -16.29 -4.41
CA LEU A 52 1.68 -17.24 -4.16
C LEU A 52 0.85 -17.50 -5.43
N LEU A 53 0.59 -16.47 -6.24
CA LEU A 53 -0.16 -16.57 -7.49
C LEU A 53 0.62 -17.31 -8.59
N LEU A 54 1.95 -17.21 -8.59
CA LEU A 54 2.80 -17.90 -9.55
C LEU A 54 2.81 -19.42 -9.34
N ILE A 55 2.54 -19.91 -8.13
CA ILE A 55 2.48 -21.36 -7.84
C ILE A 55 1.42 -22.08 -8.68
N PRO A 56 0.13 -21.72 -8.64
CA PRO A 56 -0.88 -22.38 -9.47
C PRO A 56 -0.59 -22.19 -10.97
N VAL A 57 -0.03 -21.06 -11.39
CA VAL A 57 0.35 -20.83 -12.79
C VAL A 57 1.48 -21.78 -13.21
N ALA A 58 2.48 -21.99 -12.36
CA ALA A 58 3.55 -22.96 -12.60
C ALA A 58 3.03 -24.39 -12.71
N LEU A 59 2.07 -24.78 -11.86
CA LEU A 59 1.43 -26.09 -11.92
C LEU A 59 0.64 -26.30 -13.22
N ILE A 60 -0.06 -25.26 -13.69
CA ILE A 60 -0.74 -25.30 -14.99
C ILE A 60 0.27 -25.43 -16.14
N GLY A 61 1.34 -24.63 -16.12
CA GLY A 61 2.41 -24.71 -17.13
C GLY A 61 3.11 -26.07 -17.16
N LEU A 62 3.28 -26.71 -16.00
CA LEU A 62 3.81 -28.06 -15.90
C LEU A 62 2.84 -29.10 -16.49
N TYR A 63 1.54 -28.96 -16.21
CA TYR A 63 0.51 -29.84 -16.76
C TYR A 63 0.41 -29.73 -18.29
N THR A 64 0.49 -28.52 -18.84
CA THR A 64 0.43 -28.29 -20.28
C THR A 64 1.75 -28.51 -21.01
N HIS A 65 2.82 -28.86 -20.30
CA HIS A 65 4.16 -29.08 -20.85
C HIS A 65 4.71 -27.87 -21.64
N ASN A 66 4.30 -26.64 -21.27
CA ASN A 66 4.79 -25.42 -21.91
C ASN A 66 6.15 -25.03 -21.32
N THR A 67 7.23 -25.55 -21.91
CA THR A 67 8.60 -25.36 -21.41
C THR A 67 9.05 -23.90 -21.39
N THR A 68 8.60 -23.11 -22.37
CA THR A 68 8.96 -21.69 -22.48
C THR A 68 8.30 -20.88 -21.37
N GLU A 69 7.00 -21.07 -21.17
CA GLU A 69 6.28 -20.42 -20.06
C GLU A 69 6.83 -20.85 -18.70
N LEU A 70 7.20 -22.13 -18.53
CA LEU A 70 7.82 -22.63 -17.31
C LEU A 70 9.16 -21.92 -17.03
N LEU A 71 10.00 -21.73 -18.04
CA LEU A 71 11.28 -21.03 -17.90
C LEU A 71 11.08 -19.56 -17.51
N LEU A 72 10.12 -18.87 -18.14
CA LEU A 72 9.80 -17.48 -17.77
C LEU A 72 9.16 -17.37 -16.38
N ILE A 73 8.33 -18.33 -15.96
CA ILE A 73 7.78 -18.38 -14.60
C ILE A 73 8.89 -18.56 -13.57
N VAL A 74 9.87 -19.44 -13.84
CA VAL A 74 11.03 -19.62 -12.97
C VAL A 74 11.85 -18.33 -12.89
N ALA A 75 12.11 -17.67 -14.02
CA ALA A 75 12.78 -16.37 -14.02
C ALA A 75 11.99 -15.32 -13.22
N PHE A 76 10.65 -15.36 -13.28
CA PHE A 76 9.80 -14.46 -12.52
C PHE A 76 9.87 -14.72 -11.01
N LEU A 77 9.78 -15.99 -10.60
CA LEU A 77 9.93 -16.41 -9.20
C LEU A 77 11.28 -15.98 -8.64
N VAL A 78 12.37 -16.18 -9.38
CA VAL A 78 13.73 -15.78 -8.98
C VAL A 78 13.82 -14.26 -8.84
N SER A 79 13.23 -13.51 -9.77
CA SER A 79 13.29 -12.05 -9.75
C SER A 79 12.50 -11.44 -8.59
N LEU A 80 11.29 -11.95 -8.31
CA LEU A 80 10.48 -11.52 -7.17
C LEU A 80 11.09 -11.98 -5.83
N GLY A 81 11.64 -13.19 -5.77
CA GLY A 81 12.40 -13.67 -4.62
C GLY A 81 13.64 -12.80 -4.35
N GLY A 82 14.34 -12.40 -5.42
CA GLY A 82 15.43 -11.43 -5.36
C GLY A 82 14.98 -10.09 -4.77
N CYS A 83 13.82 -9.58 -5.18
CA CYS A 83 13.24 -8.36 -4.59
C CYS A 83 13.00 -8.51 -3.09
N LEU A 84 12.44 -9.64 -2.62
CA LEU A 84 12.28 -9.89 -1.17
C LEU A 84 13.62 -9.91 -0.43
N ILE A 85 14.66 -10.51 -1.03
CA ILE A 85 16.01 -10.52 -0.45
C ILE A 85 16.57 -9.10 -0.36
N MET A 86 16.37 -8.26 -1.39
CA MET A 86 16.78 -6.86 -1.37
C MET A 86 16.09 -6.06 -0.26
N VAL A 87 14.78 -6.28 -0.05
CA VAL A 87 14.07 -5.66 1.08
C VAL A 87 14.66 -6.10 2.41
N ARG A 88 14.92 -7.41 2.57
CA ARG A 88 15.54 -7.95 3.78
C ARG A 88 16.94 -7.39 4.03
N ALA A 89 17.70 -7.14 2.96
CA ALA A 89 19.03 -6.53 3.01
C ALA A 89 19.01 -5.01 3.34
N GLY A 90 17.82 -4.41 3.47
CA GLY A 90 17.68 -3.00 3.82
C GLY A 90 17.79 -2.03 2.64
N VAL A 91 17.65 -2.51 1.40
CA VAL A 91 17.61 -1.63 0.22
C VAL A 91 16.39 -0.71 0.31
N PRO A 92 16.49 0.58 -0.09
CA PRO A 92 15.36 1.50 -0.07
C PRO A 92 14.13 0.94 -0.79
N VAL A 93 13.00 0.95 -0.10
CA VAL A 93 11.70 0.40 -0.56
C VAL A 93 11.33 0.94 -1.92
N LYS A 94 11.53 2.24 -2.15
CA LYS A 94 11.26 2.90 -3.43
C LYS A 94 12.01 2.24 -4.58
N THR A 95 13.29 1.93 -4.40
CA THR A 95 14.12 1.28 -5.43
C THR A 95 13.62 -0.12 -5.71
N VAL A 96 13.34 -0.90 -4.66
CA VAL A 96 12.83 -2.27 -4.82
C VAL A 96 11.45 -2.28 -5.47
N SER A 97 10.58 -1.34 -5.14
CA SER A 97 9.26 -1.20 -5.77
C SER A 97 9.36 -0.88 -7.26
N ILE A 98 10.31 -0.02 -7.68
CA ILE A 98 10.57 0.23 -9.10
C ILE A 98 10.99 -1.07 -9.78
N ILE A 99 12.02 -1.76 -9.23
CA ILE A 99 12.53 -3.01 -9.80
C ILE A 99 11.40 -4.06 -9.91
N ALA A 100 10.63 -4.25 -8.85
CA ALA A 100 9.51 -5.19 -8.81
C ALA A 100 8.46 -4.85 -9.88
N ALA A 101 8.09 -3.59 -10.05
CA ALA A 101 7.15 -3.18 -11.10
C ALA A 101 7.70 -3.48 -12.50
N PHE A 102 8.95 -3.10 -12.79
CA PHE A 102 9.57 -3.36 -14.09
C PHE A 102 9.70 -4.86 -14.39
N VAL A 103 10.09 -5.67 -13.42
CA VAL A 103 10.16 -7.14 -13.55
C VAL A 103 8.77 -7.72 -13.84
N THR A 104 7.76 -7.32 -13.07
CA THR A 104 6.36 -7.74 -13.28
C THR A 104 5.76 -7.20 -14.58
N PHE A 105 6.42 -6.26 -15.23
CA PHE A 105 6.06 -5.80 -16.57
C PHE A 105 6.76 -6.61 -17.66
N ILE A 106 8.10 -6.65 -17.63
CA ILE A 106 8.95 -7.15 -18.71
C ILE A 106 8.76 -8.66 -18.90
N ILE A 107 8.70 -9.42 -17.81
CA ILE A 107 8.60 -10.89 -17.90
C ILE A 107 7.27 -11.31 -18.54
N PRO A 108 6.10 -10.79 -18.10
CA PRO A 108 4.84 -11.02 -18.80
C PRO A 108 4.81 -10.51 -20.25
N ALA A 109 5.46 -9.39 -20.57
CA ALA A 109 5.56 -8.89 -21.95
C ALA A 109 6.36 -9.87 -22.85
N ALA A 110 7.50 -10.37 -22.35
CA ALA A 110 8.27 -11.40 -23.05
C ALA A 110 7.47 -12.70 -23.21
N CYS A 111 6.72 -13.10 -22.18
CA CYS A 111 5.86 -14.28 -22.21
C CYS A 111 4.73 -14.14 -23.22
N SER A 112 4.09 -12.97 -23.28
CA SER A 112 3.04 -12.65 -24.26
C SER A 112 3.57 -12.76 -25.68
N PHE A 113 4.73 -12.14 -25.94
CA PHE A 113 5.35 -12.09 -27.25
C PHE A 113 5.75 -13.48 -27.76
N LEU A 114 6.41 -14.30 -26.92
CA LEU A 114 6.85 -15.64 -27.30
C LEU A 114 5.70 -16.64 -27.53
N ASN A 115 4.57 -16.45 -26.83
CA ASN A 115 3.37 -17.28 -26.99
C ASN A 115 2.39 -16.74 -28.03
N ASN A 116 2.70 -15.61 -28.69
CA ASN A 116 1.81 -14.95 -29.66
C ASN A 116 0.42 -14.63 -29.09
N GLN A 117 0.36 -14.34 -27.78
CA GLN A 117 -0.87 -14.04 -27.03
C GLN A 117 -0.98 -12.54 -26.73
N ASP A 118 -0.44 -11.73 -27.63
CA ASP A 118 -0.43 -10.28 -27.46
C ASP A 118 -1.86 -9.74 -27.43
N LEU A 119 -2.16 -8.92 -26.41
CA LEU A 119 -3.50 -8.44 -26.01
C LEU A 119 -4.40 -9.45 -25.27
N SER A 120 -3.92 -10.64 -24.91
CA SER A 120 -4.72 -11.52 -24.04
C SER A 120 -5.03 -10.87 -22.69
N LEU A 121 -6.28 -10.99 -22.25
CA LEU A 121 -6.76 -10.51 -20.95
C LEU A 121 -5.86 -10.98 -19.79
N ARG A 122 -5.26 -12.16 -19.96
CA ARG A 122 -4.31 -12.76 -19.02
C ARG A 122 -3.13 -11.85 -18.68
N TYR A 123 -2.47 -11.27 -19.68
CA TYR A 123 -1.26 -10.45 -19.47
C TYR A 123 -1.61 -9.00 -19.19
N SER A 124 -2.70 -8.50 -19.79
CA SER A 124 -3.21 -7.14 -19.56
C SER A 124 -3.47 -6.85 -18.08
N MET A 125 -4.02 -7.81 -17.33
CA MET A 125 -4.23 -7.67 -15.88
C MET A 125 -2.92 -7.50 -15.11
N ILE A 126 -1.86 -8.19 -15.53
CA ILE A 126 -0.54 -8.13 -14.88
C ILE A 126 0.12 -6.78 -15.16
N TRP A 127 0.02 -6.28 -16.40
CA TRP A 127 0.55 -4.97 -16.77
C TRP A 127 -0.16 -3.83 -16.03
N ILE A 128 -1.50 -3.85 -15.98
CA ILE A 128 -2.28 -2.85 -15.24
C ILE A 128 -1.88 -2.87 -13.76
N LEU A 129 -1.75 -4.07 -13.19
CA LEU A 129 -1.36 -4.25 -11.80
C LEU A 129 0.06 -3.74 -11.52
N SER A 130 1.01 -3.95 -12.44
CA SER A 130 2.36 -3.39 -12.33
C SER A 130 2.36 -1.86 -12.38
N VAL A 131 1.64 -1.26 -13.34
CA VAL A 131 1.53 0.20 -13.47
C VAL A 131 0.89 0.81 -12.23
N LEU A 132 -0.20 0.22 -11.73
CA LEU A 132 -0.90 0.68 -10.54
C LEU A 132 -0.01 0.57 -9.29
N PHE A 133 0.70 -0.54 -9.13
CA PHE A 133 1.64 -0.72 -8.02
C PHE A 133 2.77 0.33 -8.06
N CYS A 134 3.33 0.57 -9.25
CA CYS A 134 4.35 1.59 -9.47
C CYS A 134 3.83 3.00 -9.11
N TYR A 135 2.59 3.32 -9.51
CA TYR A 135 1.94 4.59 -9.20
C TYR A 135 1.81 4.83 -7.69
N ILE A 136 1.38 3.82 -6.93
CA ILE A 136 1.12 3.97 -5.50
C ILE A 136 2.43 4.05 -4.70
N THR A 137 3.45 3.28 -5.09
CA THR A 137 4.67 3.10 -4.28
C THR A 137 5.82 4.02 -4.66
N THR A 138 5.81 4.63 -5.85
CA THR A 138 6.97 5.35 -6.39
C THR A 138 6.62 6.77 -6.84
N ASN A 139 7.20 7.24 -7.95
CA ASN A 139 7.00 8.57 -8.52
C ASN A 139 6.23 8.47 -9.84
N ILE A 140 5.48 9.53 -10.16
CA ILE A 140 4.78 9.69 -11.45
C ILE A 140 5.73 9.46 -12.64
N ALA A 141 6.98 9.92 -12.57
CA ALA A 141 7.95 9.72 -13.64
C ALA A 141 8.23 8.23 -13.95
N ALA A 142 8.37 7.39 -12.91
CA ALA A 142 8.56 5.96 -13.09
C ALA A 142 7.30 5.28 -13.65
N THR A 143 6.12 5.71 -13.19
CA THR A 143 4.84 5.24 -13.72
C THR A 143 4.65 5.61 -15.19
N LEU A 144 4.99 6.85 -15.56
CA LEU A 144 4.95 7.32 -16.95
C LEU A 144 5.95 6.56 -17.82
N ALA A 145 7.15 6.27 -17.30
CA ALA A 145 8.10 5.43 -18.01
C ALA A 145 7.53 4.03 -18.26
N LEU A 146 6.90 3.41 -17.26
CA LEU A 146 6.30 2.08 -17.39
C LEU A 146 5.09 2.07 -18.34
N GLY A 147 4.25 3.11 -18.26
CA GLY A 147 3.12 3.30 -19.18
C GLY A 147 3.56 3.57 -20.61
N GLY A 148 4.58 4.41 -20.80
CA GLY A 148 5.21 4.64 -22.11
C GLY A 148 5.82 3.35 -22.68
N LEU A 149 6.45 2.54 -21.83
CA LEU A 149 6.99 1.24 -22.22
C LEU A 149 5.86 0.28 -22.63
N LEU A 150 4.75 0.23 -21.91
CA LEU A 150 3.55 -0.54 -22.29
C LEU A 150 3.00 -0.10 -23.65
N CYS A 151 2.78 1.20 -23.84
CA CYS A 151 2.29 1.73 -25.11
C CYS A 151 3.24 1.39 -26.26
N SER A 152 4.55 1.58 -26.06
CA SER A 152 5.55 1.27 -27.08
C SER A 152 5.56 -0.21 -27.46
N TYR A 153 5.46 -1.11 -26.47
CA TYR A 153 5.36 -2.56 -26.69
C TYR A 153 4.09 -2.91 -27.49
N LEU A 154 2.92 -2.39 -27.10
CA LEU A 154 1.66 -2.66 -27.82
C LEU A 154 1.68 -2.11 -29.25
N SER A 155 2.23 -0.91 -29.46
CA SER A 155 2.40 -0.33 -30.80
C SER A 155 3.36 -1.16 -31.66
N LEU A 156 4.46 -1.66 -31.08
CA LEU A 156 5.42 -2.51 -31.78
C LEU A 156 4.75 -3.83 -32.21
N VAL A 157 4.02 -4.48 -31.30
CA VAL A 157 3.24 -5.69 -31.60
C VAL A 157 2.24 -5.42 -32.73
N ALA A 158 1.43 -4.36 -32.60
CA ALA A 158 0.44 -4.02 -33.61
C ALA A 158 1.08 -3.78 -34.99
N TRP A 159 2.22 -3.09 -35.02
CA TRP A 159 2.98 -2.87 -36.25
C TRP A 159 3.50 -4.18 -36.86
N MET A 160 4.05 -5.09 -36.05
CA MET A 160 4.49 -6.41 -36.54
C MET A 160 3.33 -7.23 -37.12
N LYS A 161 2.14 -7.16 -36.50
CA LYS A 161 0.93 -7.83 -36.97
C LYS A 161 0.43 -7.27 -38.29
N VAL A 162 0.38 -5.94 -38.43
CA VAL A 162 -0.05 -5.29 -39.68
C VAL A 162 0.89 -5.62 -40.84
N ASN A 163 2.20 -5.71 -40.57
CA ASN A 163 3.20 -6.01 -41.60
C ASN A 163 3.43 -7.51 -41.83
N ASN A 164 2.62 -8.40 -41.22
CA ASN A 164 2.74 -9.85 -41.33
C ASN A 164 4.15 -10.39 -41.07
N VAL A 165 4.88 -9.78 -40.13
CA VAL A 165 6.21 -10.25 -39.75
C VAL A 165 6.05 -11.61 -39.07
N VAL A 166 6.68 -12.64 -39.63
CA VAL A 166 6.62 -14.01 -39.09
C VAL A 166 7.39 -14.05 -37.77
N THR A 167 6.67 -13.97 -36.66
CA THR A 167 7.25 -14.17 -35.34
C THR A 167 7.34 -15.67 -35.04
N TYR A 168 8.40 -16.08 -34.37
CA TYR A 168 8.51 -17.45 -33.89
C TYR A 168 7.50 -17.65 -32.77
N VAL A 169 6.45 -18.41 -33.06
CA VAL A 169 5.39 -18.75 -32.10
C VAL A 169 5.73 -20.11 -31.51
N MET A 170 5.97 -20.15 -30.21
CA MET A 170 6.05 -21.41 -29.47
C MET A 170 4.66 -22.05 -29.35
N PRO A 171 4.55 -23.39 -29.35
CA PRO A 171 3.28 -24.06 -29.06
C PRO A 171 2.84 -23.69 -27.65
N GLY A 172 1.93 -22.71 -27.57
CA GLY A 172 1.30 -22.27 -26.33
C GLY A 172 0.03 -23.08 -26.02
N PHE A 173 -0.84 -22.51 -25.20
CA PHE A 173 -2.13 -23.12 -24.88
C PHE A 173 -2.98 -23.36 -26.11
N THR A 174 -3.67 -24.50 -26.14
CA THR A 174 -4.77 -24.68 -27.08
C THR A 174 -5.90 -23.68 -26.75
N PRO A 175 -6.70 -23.26 -27.74
CA PRO A 175 -7.82 -22.35 -27.51
C PRO A 175 -8.74 -22.83 -26.38
N GLU A 176 -9.01 -24.13 -26.32
CA GLU A 176 -9.86 -24.79 -25.31
C GLU A 176 -9.31 -24.64 -23.89
N GLN A 177 -8.00 -24.82 -23.71
CA GLN A 177 -7.36 -24.62 -22.40
C GLN A 177 -7.43 -23.14 -21.98
N SER A 178 -7.26 -22.21 -22.93
CA SER A 178 -7.34 -20.78 -22.66
C SER A 178 -8.71 -20.36 -22.12
N PHE A 179 -9.81 -20.94 -22.63
CA PHE A 179 -11.16 -20.63 -22.17
C PHE A 179 -11.42 -21.04 -20.71
N ILE A 180 -10.79 -22.11 -20.24
CA ILE A 180 -10.98 -22.61 -18.87
C ILE A 180 -10.05 -21.85 -17.91
N PHE A 181 -8.78 -21.65 -18.28
CA PHE A 181 -7.78 -21.10 -17.37
C PHE A 181 -7.84 -19.58 -17.24
N THR A 182 -8.24 -18.85 -18.29
CA THR A 182 -8.32 -17.37 -18.25
C THR A 182 -9.27 -16.83 -17.17
N PRO A 183 -10.53 -17.31 -17.03
CA PRO A 183 -11.43 -16.81 -15.98
C PRO A 183 -10.97 -17.18 -14.58
N VAL A 184 -10.40 -18.39 -14.39
CA VAL A 184 -9.82 -18.82 -13.11
C VAL A 184 -8.67 -17.89 -12.71
N LEU A 185 -7.77 -17.61 -13.65
CA LEU A 185 -6.65 -16.72 -13.43
C LEU A 185 -7.11 -15.28 -13.16
N ALA A 186 -8.10 -14.78 -13.90
CA ALA A 186 -8.69 -13.48 -13.64
C ALA A 186 -9.30 -13.38 -12.23
N GLY A 187 -9.99 -14.43 -11.78
CA GLY A 187 -10.51 -14.51 -10.40
C GLY A 187 -9.41 -14.41 -9.35
N PHE A 188 -8.28 -15.09 -9.56
CA PHE A 188 -7.13 -14.96 -8.66
C PHE A 188 -6.51 -13.55 -8.67
N TYR A 189 -6.40 -12.89 -9.83
CA TYR A 189 -5.93 -11.50 -9.92
C TYR A 189 -6.90 -10.51 -9.24
N ILE A 190 -8.21 -10.74 -9.31
CA ILE A 190 -9.19 -9.91 -8.60
C ILE A 190 -9.02 -10.07 -7.08
N ILE A 191 -8.89 -11.30 -6.58
CA ILE A 191 -8.65 -11.56 -5.15
C ILE A 191 -7.32 -10.92 -4.72
N PHE A 192 -6.28 -11.03 -5.56
CA PHE A 192 -4.99 -10.39 -5.36
C PHE A 192 -5.17 -8.87 -5.20
N LEU A 193 -5.87 -8.21 -6.14
CA LEU A 193 -6.10 -6.76 -6.14
C LEU A 193 -6.86 -6.32 -4.90
N ILE A 194 -7.97 -6.99 -4.57
CA ILE A 194 -8.78 -6.70 -3.38
C ILE A 194 -7.92 -6.82 -2.13
N ARG A 195 -7.07 -7.86 -2.05
CA ARG A 195 -6.26 -8.08 -0.86
C ARG A 195 -5.15 -7.04 -0.72
N VAL A 196 -4.37 -6.80 -1.77
CA VAL A 196 -3.20 -5.90 -1.74
C VAL A 196 -3.65 -4.44 -1.62
N LEU A 197 -4.57 -3.98 -2.48
CA LEU A 197 -5.04 -2.59 -2.44
C LEU A 197 -5.97 -2.34 -1.26
N GLY A 198 -6.88 -3.28 -0.95
CA GLY A 198 -7.79 -3.13 0.17
C GLY A 198 -7.08 -3.11 1.52
N ALA A 199 -6.05 -3.96 1.71
CA ALA A 199 -5.22 -3.91 2.91
C ALA A 199 -4.43 -2.61 3.01
N HIS A 200 -3.86 -2.14 1.89
CA HIS A 200 -3.12 -0.88 1.85
C HIS A 200 -4.00 0.34 2.16
N TYR A 201 -5.17 0.45 1.53
CA TYR A 201 -6.10 1.55 1.80
C TYR A 201 -6.55 1.57 3.26
N ARG A 202 -6.85 0.40 3.83
CA ARG A 202 -7.18 0.28 5.25
C ARG A 202 -6.02 0.71 6.16
N ASN A 203 -4.78 0.39 5.79
CA ASN A 203 -3.59 0.80 6.54
C ASN A 203 -3.38 2.31 6.49
N ILE A 204 -3.56 2.95 5.33
CA ILE A 204 -3.50 4.41 5.18
C ILE A 204 -4.57 5.07 6.05
N PHE A 205 -5.83 4.64 5.92
CA PHE A 205 -6.95 5.23 6.66
C PHE A 205 -6.74 5.14 8.17
N ARG A 206 -6.26 3.99 8.65
CA ARG A 206 -5.89 3.83 10.06
C ARG A 206 -4.77 4.78 10.48
N SER A 207 -3.74 4.94 9.66
CA SER A 207 -2.63 5.84 10.00
C SER A 207 -3.05 7.32 10.04
N GLU A 208 -3.95 7.73 9.14
CA GLU A 208 -4.52 9.08 9.14
C GLU A 208 -5.40 9.30 10.37
N HIS A 209 -6.24 8.32 10.72
CA HIS A 209 -7.06 8.38 11.93
C HIS A 209 -6.21 8.50 13.21
N GLU A 210 -5.15 7.70 13.34
CA GLU A 210 -4.21 7.77 14.47
C GLU A 210 -3.51 9.13 14.54
N ARG A 211 -3.15 9.72 13.38
CA ARG A 211 -2.54 11.05 13.30
C ARG A 211 -3.50 12.16 13.74
N THR A 212 -4.77 12.08 13.34
CA THR A 212 -5.80 13.04 13.75
C THR A 212 -6.03 12.97 15.26
N LEU A 213 -6.12 11.77 15.83
CA LEU A 213 -6.22 11.59 17.28
C LEU A 213 -5.01 12.14 18.04
N GLN A 214 -3.79 11.94 17.51
CA GLN A 214 -2.58 12.52 18.12
C GLN A 214 -2.59 14.04 18.10
N LYS A 215 -2.99 14.66 16.98
CA LYS A 215 -3.14 16.12 16.89
C LYS A 215 -4.18 16.65 17.87
N GLN A 216 -5.34 15.98 17.98
CA GLN A 216 -6.38 16.33 18.94
C GLN A 216 -5.87 16.23 20.39
N ARG A 217 -5.13 15.17 20.75
CA ARG A 217 -4.51 15.03 22.08
C ARG A 217 -3.47 16.10 22.36
N GLN A 218 -2.63 16.44 21.39
CA GLN A 218 -1.65 17.53 21.52
C GLN A 218 -2.35 18.87 21.75
N HIS A 219 -3.36 19.19 20.95
CA HIS A 219 -4.17 20.40 21.14
C HIS A 219 -4.84 20.44 22.51
N SER A 220 -5.47 19.34 22.93
CA SER A 220 -6.10 19.22 24.25
C SER A 220 -5.08 19.40 25.39
N SER A 221 -3.87 18.83 25.25
CA SER A 221 -2.82 18.98 26.26
C SER A 221 -2.30 20.41 26.36
N LEU A 222 -2.13 21.11 25.24
CA LEU A 222 -1.75 22.52 25.21
C LEU A 222 -2.84 23.37 25.86
N LEU A 223 -4.10 23.14 25.50
CA LEU A 223 -5.24 23.86 26.07
C LEU A 223 -5.35 23.65 27.59
N SER A 224 -5.18 22.41 28.06
CA SER A 224 -5.12 22.11 29.49
C SER A 224 -3.98 22.83 30.19
N GLN A 225 -2.79 22.91 29.58
CA GLN A 225 -1.66 23.67 30.13
C GLN A 225 -1.95 25.17 30.21
N HIS A 226 -2.56 25.76 29.17
CA HIS A 226 -2.94 27.17 29.14
C HIS A 226 -4.00 27.50 30.20
N LEU A 227 -5.06 26.70 30.28
CA LEU A 227 -6.10 26.84 31.30
C LEU A 227 -5.53 26.67 32.72
N THR A 228 -4.64 25.70 32.94
CA THR A 228 -4.00 25.50 34.25
C THR A 228 -3.13 26.69 34.63
N LYS A 229 -2.36 27.26 33.70
CA LYS A 229 -1.58 28.49 33.94
C LYS A 229 -2.49 29.65 34.35
N GLN A 230 -3.57 29.89 33.58
CA GLN A 230 -4.54 30.95 33.88
C GLN A 230 -5.22 30.73 35.24
N PHE A 231 -5.62 29.50 35.56
CA PHE A 231 -6.23 29.16 36.85
C PHE A 231 -5.27 29.35 38.04
N ILE A 232 -3.99 29.00 37.89
CA ILE A 232 -2.97 29.23 38.94
C ILE A 232 -2.75 30.72 39.16
N ILE A 233 -2.71 31.53 38.09
CA ILE A 233 -2.61 33.00 38.19
C ILE A 233 -3.81 33.55 38.96
N LEU A 234 -5.03 33.11 38.61
CA LEU A 234 -6.27 33.51 39.28
C LEU A 234 -6.25 33.16 40.78
N LYS A 235 -5.82 31.94 41.12
CA LYS A 235 -5.71 31.47 42.51
C LYS A 235 -4.62 32.21 43.29
N GLY A 236 -3.50 32.54 42.65
CA GLY A 236 -2.42 33.34 43.23
C GLY A 236 -2.87 34.78 43.54
N LEU A 237 -3.61 35.40 42.62
CA LEU A 237 -4.21 36.72 42.82
C LEU A 237 -5.26 36.70 43.94
N SER A 238 -6.08 35.64 44.02
CA SER A 238 -7.08 35.45 45.09
C SER A 238 -6.45 35.27 46.48
N ARG A 239 -5.34 34.52 46.60
CA ARG A 239 -4.65 34.26 47.87
C ARG A 239 -3.88 35.47 48.42
N SER A 240 -3.61 36.49 47.59
CA SER A 240 -2.80 37.67 47.95
C SER A 240 -3.49 38.63 48.93
N GLY A 241 -4.81 38.50 49.16
CA GLY A 241 -5.49 39.02 50.36
C GLY A 241 -5.34 40.52 50.67
N LYS A 242 -4.89 41.37 49.74
CA LYS A 242 -4.78 42.83 49.93
C LYS A 242 -5.93 43.55 49.23
N SER A 243 -6.92 43.92 50.03
CA SER A 243 -8.18 44.59 49.65
C SER A 243 -8.03 45.96 48.95
N LYS A 244 -6.81 46.48 48.79
CA LYS A 244 -6.53 47.80 48.19
C LYS A 244 -6.28 47.79 46.68
N TYR A 245 -6.22 46.60 46.05
CA TYR A 245 -5.98 46.41 44.61
C TYR A 245 -7.21 45.89 43.83
N LEU A 246 -8.40 45.84 44.46
CA LEU A 246 -9.56 45.08 43.98
C LEU A 246 -10.13 45.57 42.63
N ASP A 247 -10.07 46.86 42.31
CA ASP A 247 -10.64 47.39 41.06
C ASP A 247 -9.77 47.08 39.83
N GLY A 248 -8.45 47.30 39.90
CA GLY A 248 -7.53 46.93 38.81
C GLY A 248 -7.37 45.42 38.62
N ASN A 249 -7.62 44.63 39.68
CA ASN A 249 -7.63 43.17 39.58
C ASN A 249 -8.94 42.62 38.98
N ARG A 250 -10.05 43.38 39.01
CA ARG A 250 -11.32 42.95 38.39
C ARG A 250 -11.22 42.91 36.87
N GLU A 251 -10.61 43.92 36.27
CA GLU A 251 -10.35 43.94 34.82
C GLU A 251 -9.40 42.81 34.38
N LEU A 252 -8.36 42.51 35.17
CA LEU A 252 -7.46 41.38 34.93
C LEU A 252 -8.16 40.02 35.09
N LEU A 253 -9.08 39.90 36.06
CA LEU A 253 -9.88 38.71 36.27
C LEU A 253 -10.86 38.48 35.11
N GLU A 254 -11.51 39.55 34.66
CA GLU A 254 -12.47 39.57 33.56
C GLU A 254 -11.76 39.29 32.22
N ALA A 255 -10.58 39.88 31.98
CA ALA A 255 -9.73 39.56 30.84
C ALA A 255 -9.26 38.09 30.84
N CYS A 256 -8.97 37.53 32.02
CA CYS A 256 -8.57 36.12 32.14
C CYS A 256 -9.76 35.18 31.89
N LEU A 257 -10.96 35.53 32.38
CA LEU A 257 -12.20 34.78 32.11
C LEU A 257 -12.61 34.84 30.64
N ILE A 258 -12.51 36.01 30.01
CA ILE A 258 -12.77 36.18 28.57
C ILE A 258 -11.77 35.39 27.73
N GLU A 259 -10.49 35.35 28.12
CA GLU A 259 -9.51 34.52 27.42
C GLU A 259 -9.76 33.03 27.63
N ILE A 260 -10.18 32.60 28.83
CA ILE A 260 -10.60 31.20 29.08
C ILE A 260 -11.81 30.84 28.20
N GLU A 261 -12.81 31.71 28.12
CA GLU A 261 -14.00 31.54 27.30
C GLU A 261 -13.63 31.43 25.82
N LYS A 262 -12.76 32.32 25.33
CA LYS A 262 -12.26 32.29 23.95
C LYS A 262 -11.45 31.03 23.63
N GLN A 263 -10.64 30.54 24.56
CA GLN A 263 -9.90 29.29 24.38
C GLN A 263 -10.84 28.08 24.35
N CYS A 264 -11.90 28.08 25.17
CA CYS A 264 -12.95 27.07 25.13
C CYS A 264 -13.77 27.12 23.83
N GLU A 265 -14.15 28.32 23.37
CA GLU A 265 -14.91 28.52 22.13
C GLU A 265 -14.09 28.08 20.92
N SER A 266 -12.80 28.44 20.85
CA SER A 266 -11.89 27.95 19.80
C SER A 266 -11.72 26.41 19.84
N ALA A 267 -11.83 25.78 21.00
CA ALA A 267 -11.77 24.32 21.12
C ALA A 267 -13.06 23.64 20.66
N ILE A 268 -14.21 24.25 20.97
CA ILE A 268 -15.53 23.82 20.51
C ILE A 268 -15.60 23.94 18.98
N ASP A 269 -15.21 25.08 18.41
CA ASP A 269 -15.15 25.27 16.96
C ASP A 269 -14.22 24.26 16.28
N TYR A 270 -13.12 23.86 16.91
CA TYR A 270 -12.21 22.86 16.35
C TYR A 270 -12.77 21.43 16.42
N LEU A 271 -13.61 21.15 17.41
CA LEU A 271 -14.33 19.89 17.54
C LEU A 271 -15.51 19.82 16.55
N ASP A 272 -16.28 20.91 16.37
CA ASP A 272 -17.38 21.00 15.41
C ASP A 272 -16.90 21.04 13.96
N ASN A 273 -15.77 21.69 13.69
CA ASN A 273 -15.16 21.71 12.35
C ASN A 273 -14.26 20.49 12.06
N SER A 274 -14.09 19.56 13.00
CA SER A 274 -13.63 18.21 12.65
C SER A 274 -14.84 17.51 12.04
N PRO A 275 -14.92 17.36 10.70
CA PRO A 275 -16.12 16.80 10.09
C PRO A 275 -16.38 15.44 10.71
N HIS A 276 -17.59 15.29 11.24
CA HIS A 276 -18.19 14.01 11.58
C HIS A 276 -17.97 13.05 10.40
N LEU A 277 -16.92 12.23 10.47
CA LEU A 277 -16.86 10.92 9.86
C LEU A 277 -17.78 10.01 10.70
N GLU A 278 -19.06 10.36 10.72
CA GLU A 278 -20.13 9.49 11.17
C GLU A 278 -20.60 8.65 9.97
N SER A 279 -20.62 7.34 10.21
CA SER A 279 -21.17 6.23 9.42
C SER A 279 -20.47 5.86 8.10
#